data_AF-A0A359E6N1-F1
#
_entry.id   AF-A0A359E6N1-F1
#
_cell.length_a   1.000
_cell.length_b   1.000
_cell.length_c   1.000
_cell.angle_alpha   90.00
_cell.angle_beta   90.00
_cell.angle_gamma   90.00
#
_symmetry.space_group_name_H-M   'P 1'
#
loop_
_entity.id
_entity.type
_entity.pdbx_description
1 polymer ?
#
loop_
_entity_poly.entity_id
_entity_poly.type
_entity_poly.pdbx_seq_one_letter_code
_entity_poly.pdbx_strand_id
1 'polypeptide(L)'
;FVVQDGDKTMVLYLSNHDEGNTGLYVTTLQPFESPETKKFDGVRFAGNITEVDGSLYGLSGGSVYELDAASAKATQIETEFEFKRNLRAEFNQMFEELWANIEENFYNDTFHGINWEEIRDRYRTYLPSVNNRNDFSRIMNDMLGELNSSHMGFTTFGEEEQEFYSTVSLSTGL
;
A
#
# COMPACT_ATOMS: atom_id res chain seq x y z
N PHE A 1 12.56 15.41 -3.04
CA PHE A 1 12.20 16.17 -1.83
C PHE A 1 13.26 17.25 -1.64
N VAL A 2 12.88 18.49 -1.29
CA VAL A 2 13.84 19.60 -1.16
C VAL A 2 13.83 20.06 0.28
N VAL A 3 15.01 20.17 0.89
CA VAL A 3 15.24 20.65 2.24
C VAL A 3 16.08 21.91 2.12
N GLN A 4 15.63 23.01 2.73
CA GLN A 4 16.37 24.26 2.76
C GLN A 4 16.83 24.53 4.19
N ASP A 5 18.13 24.65 4.37
CA ASP A 5 18.77 25.01 5.64
C ASP A 5 19.65 26.24 5.43
N GLY A 6 19.09 27.42 5.71
CA GLY A 6 19.74 28.70 5.44
C GLY A 6 20.05 28.91 3.96
N ASP A 7 21.33 29.12 3.63
CA ASP A 7 21.80 29.27 2.24
C ASP A 7 21.97 27.92 1.51
N LYS A 8 21.81 26.78 2.21
CA LYS A 8 21.99 25.45 1.65
C LYS A 8 20.66 24.90 1.14
N THR A 9 20.64 24.47 -0.12
CA THR A 9 19.51 23.74 -0.69
C THR A 9 19.94 22.28 -0.90
N MET A 10 19.33 21.36 -0.16
CA MET A 10 19.54 19.92 -0.31
C MET A 10 18.39 19.33 -1.12
N VAL A 11 18.72 18.74 -2.26
CA VAL A 11 17.75 18.07 -3.13
C VAL A 11 17.93 16.57 -3.01
N LEU A 12 16.92 15.90 -2.46
CA LEU A 12 16.83 14.45 -2.39
C LEU A 12 16.11 13.93 -3.62
N TYR A 13 16.74 13.01 -4.35
CA TYR A 13 16.19 12.42 -5.57
C TYR A 13 16.65 10.96 -5.74
N LEU A 14 15.84 10.21 -6.49
CA LEU A 14 16.18 8.86 -6.90
C LEU A 14 16.98 8.94 -8.19
N SER A 15 18.07 8.19 -8.27
CA SER A 15 18.87 8.12 -9.49
C SER A 15 19.57 6.78 -9.61
N ASN A 16 19.99 6.44 -10.83
CA ASN A 16 20.69 5.20 -11.17
C ASN A 16 22.03 5.48 -11.86
N HIS A 17 22.58 6.68 -11.69
CA HIS A 17 23.84 7.10 -12.31
C HIS A 17 25.07 6.30 -11.82
N ASP A 18 24.92 5.57 -10.72
CA ASP A 18 25.89 4.60 -10.19
C ASP A 18 25.67 3.23 -10.83
N GLU A 19 26.14 3.07 -12.08
CA GLU A 19 26.18 1.79 -12.80
C GLU A 19 24.81 1.07 -12.93
N GLY A 20 23.71 1.83 -12.97
CA GLY A 20 22.34 1.27 -13.07
C GLY A 20 21.73 0.88 -11.72
N ASN A 21 22.46 1.03 -10.61
CA ASN A 21 21.93 0.79 -9.28
C ASN A 21 21.11 2.00 -8.83
N THR A 22 19.78 1.87 -8.87
CA THR A 22 18.87 2.87 -8.28
C THR A 22 19.22 3.07 -6.80
N GLY A 23 19.50 4.30 -6.42
CA GLY A 23 19.77 4.72 -5.05
C GLY A 23 19.09 6.05 -4.73
N LEU A 24 18.96 6.35 -3.44
CA LEU A 24 18.57 7.67 -2.96
C LEU A 24 19.84 8.53 -2.86
N TYR A 25 19.81 9.71 -3.46
CA TYR A 25 20.91 10.66 -3.46
C TYR A 25 20.45 12.00 -2.90
N VAL A 26 21.38 12.70 -2.27
CA VAL A 26 21.23 14.10 -1.90
C VAL A 26 22.29 14.92 -2.61
N THR A 27 21.86 15.96 -3.33
CA THR A 27 22.76 17.01 -3.82
C THR A 27 22.59 18.24 -2.94
N THR A 28 23.67 18.66 -2.31
CA THR A 28 23.72 19.92 -1.54
C THR A 28 24.23 21.02 -2.46
N LEU A 29 23.42 22.07 -2.62
CA LEU A 29 23.74 23.28 -3.35
C LEU A 29 23.99 24.41 -2.34
N GLN A 30 25.14 25.06 -2.43
CA GLN A 30 25.44 26.28 -1.66
C GLN A 30 25.92 27.38 -2.62
N PRO A 31 25.59 28.66 -2.37
CA PRO A 31 26.14 29.77 -3.12
C PRO A 31 27.66 29.74 -3.09
N PHE A 32 28.30 29.86 -4.26
CA PHE A 32 29.76 29.92 -4.43
C PHE A 32 30.54 28.64 -4.11
N GLU A 33 29.87 27.52 -3.82
CA GLU A 33 30.50 26.19 -3.70
C GLU A 33 30.03 25.25 -4.82
N SER A 34 30.88 24.28 -5.18
CA SER A 34 30.48 23.23 -6.12
C SER A 34 29.42 22.33 -5.51
N PRO A 35 28.40 21.90 -6.28
CA PRO A 35 27.41 20.93 -5.82
C PRO A 35 28.08 19.65 -5.33
N GLU A 36 27.74 19.20 -4.12
CA GLU A 36 28.21 17.92 -3.59
C GLU A 36 27.05 16.92 -3.61
N THR A 37 27.25 15.78 -4.28
CA THR A 37 26.26 14.69 -4.34
C THR A 37 26.74 13.53 -3.49
N LYS A 38 25.89 13.09 -2.55
CA LYS A 38 26.12 11.91 -1.72
C LYS A 38 25.02 10.89 -1.92
N LYS A 39 25.40 9.62 -1.92
CA LYS A 39 24.45 8.49 -1.87
C LYS A 39 24.05 8.26 -0.43
N PHE A 40 22.77 8.03 -0.16
CA PHE A 40 22.33 7.65 1.16
C PHE A 40 22.86 6.27 1.54
N ASP A 41 23.43 6.17 2.74
CA ASP A 41 23.78 4.90 3.36
C ASP A 41 22.58 4.37 4.16
N GLY A 42 22.36 3.06 4.13
CA GLY A 42 21.26 2.38 4.84
C GLY A 42 19.91 2.29 4.11
N VAL A 43 19.71 3.04 3.01
CA VAL A 43 18.45 2.97 2.23
C VAL A 43 18.67 3.11 0.72
N ARG A 44 17.96 2.30 -0.07
CA ARG A 44 18.00 2.34 -1.54
C ARG A 44 17.02 3.36 -2.13
N PHE A 45 15.88 3.55 -1.48
CA PHE A 45 14.77 4.39 -1.91
C PHE A 45 14.00 4.83 -0.67
N ALA A 46 13.52 6.07 -0.61
CA ALA A 46 12.56 6.47 0.40
C ALA A 46 11.37 7.17 -0.29
N GLY A 47 10.18 6.61 -0.09
CA GLY A 47 8.91 7.17 -0.52
C GLY A 47 8.20 7.89 0.63
N ASN A 48 7.17 8.67 0.32
CA ASN A 48 6.36 9.40 1.31
C ASN A 48 7.21 10.21 2.31
N ILE A 49 8.27 10.87 1.83
CA ILE A 49 9.15 11.65 2.69
C ILE A 49 8.36 12.82 3.29
N THR A 50 8.38 12.93 4.61
CA THR A 50 7.70 13.98 5.38
C THR A 50 8.64 14.53 6.45
N GLU A 51 8.45 15.80 6.80
CA GLU A 51 9.20 16.47 7.87
C GLU A 51 8.33 16.57 9.12
N VAL A 52 8.87 16.15 10.27
CA VAL A 52 8.23 16.27 11.58
C VAL A 52 9.26 16.80 12.56
N ASP A 53 8.96 17.95 13.18
CA ASP A 53 9.83 18.63 14.16
C ASP A 53 11.28 18.88 13.67
N GLY A 54 11.46 19.09 12.36
CA GLY A 54 12.77 19.32 11.74
C GLY A 54 13.55 18.04 11.38
N SER A 55 13.03 16.86 11.75
CA SER A 55 13.54 15.56 11.29
C SER A 55 12.79 15.08 10.06
N LEU A 56 13.49 14.45 9.12
CA LEU A 56 12.89 13.87 7.92
C LEU A 56 12.63 12.39 8.13
N TYR A 57 11.46 11.93 7.73
CA TYR A 57 11.07 10.53 7.79
C TYR A 57 10.66 10.05 6.41
N GLY A 58 11.05 8.84 6.05
CA GLY A 58 10.69 8.22 4.78
C GLY A 58 10.37 6.75 4.93
N LEU A 59 9.55 6.23 4.02
CA LEU A 59 9.19 4.81 3.99
C LEU A 59 10.03 4.08 2.94
N SER A 60 10.66 2.98 3.34
CA SER A 60 11.41 2.11 2.44
C SER A 60 11.16 0.66 2.79
N GLY A 61 10.74 -0.15 1.81
CA GLY A 61 10.59 -1.60 2.01
C GLY A 61 9.68 -2.01 3.18
N GLY A 62 8.68 -1.19 3.52
CA GLY A 62 7.77 -1.43 4.66
C GLY A 62 8.30 -1.00 6.03
N SER A 63 9.53 -0.49 6.11
CA SER A 63 10.10 0.11 7.32
C SER A 63 10.13 1.64 7.23
N VAL A 64 10.03 2.29 8.38
CA VAL A 64 10.20 3.75 8.50
C VAL A 64 11.68 4.03 8.76
N TYR A 65 12.21 5.03 8.08
CA TYR A 65 13.58 5.50 8.24
C TYR A 65 13.58 6.97 8.61
N GLU A 66 14.42 7.34 9.58
CA GLU A 66 14.83 8.72 9.78
C GLU A 66 15.95 9.05 8.78
N LEU A 67 15.81 10.16 8.05
CA LEU A 67 16.70 10.57 6.98
C LEU A 67 17.49 11.82 7.41
N ASP A 68 18.80 11.67 7.53
CA ASP A 68 19.70 12.81 7.69
C ASP A 68 20.23 13.24 6.32
N ALA A 69 19.68 14.35 5.81
CA ALA A 69 20.08 14.92 4.53
C ALA A 69 21.50 15.51 4.53
N ALA A 70 22.02 15.93 5.69
CA ALA A 70 23.34 16.53 5.81
C ALA A 70 24.44 15.47 5.80
N SER A 71 24.23 14.36 6.52
CA SER A 71 25.19 13.24 6.55
C SER A 71 24.93 12.17 5.49
N ALA A 72 23.82 12.27 4.75
CA ALA A 72 23.35 11.27 3.79
C ALA A 72 23.22 9.87 4.44
N LYS A 73 22.61 9.82 5.63
CA LYS A 73 22.40 8.58 6.39
C LYS A 73 20.92 8.34 6.59
N ALA A 74 20.51 7.08 6.48
CA ALA A 74 19.18 6.64 6.83
C ALA A 74 19.26 5.67 8.01
N THR A 75 18.57 5.98 9.10
CA THR A 75 18.48 5.13 10.29
C THR A 75 17.12 4.45 10.31
N GLN A 76 17.09 3.12 10.28
CA GLN A 76 15.84 2.38 10.40
C GLN A 76 15.25 2.58 11.79
N ILE A 77 13.97 2.94 11.85
CA ILE A 77 13.21 2.96 13.09
C ILE A 77 12.65 1.55 13.28
N GLU A 78 13.20 0.82 14.26
CA GLU A 78 12.67 -0.48 14.61
C GLU A 78 11.30 -0.32 15.27
N THR A 79 10.30 -0.97 14.68
CA THR A 79 8.94 -1.00 15.19
C THR A 79 8.55 -2.44 15.45
N GLU A 80 8.41 -2.81 16.72
CA GLU A 80 7.87 -4.11 17.11
C GLU A 80 6.45 -3.90 17.65
N PHE A 81 5.48 -4.53 16.98
CA PHE A 81 4.09 -4.49 17.38
C PHE A 81 3.47 -5.88 17.24
N GLU A 82 2.86 -6.38 18.32
CA GLU A 82 2.08 -7.61 18.29
C GLU A 82 0.62 -7.28 17.96
N PHE A 83 0.13 -7.79 16.83
CA PHE A 83 -1.27 -7.66 16.44
C PHE A 83 -1.99 -8.99 16.56
N LYS A 84 -3.09 -9.00 17.33
CA LYS A 84 -4.03 -10.12 17.35
C LYS A 84 -5.04 -9.93 16.22
N ARG A 85 -5.08 -10.90 15.31
CA ARG A 85 -5.93 -10.84 14.13
C ARG A 85 -7.19 -11.67 14.32
N ASN A 86 -8.30 -11.14 13.83
CA ASN A 86 -9.57 -11.84 13.77
C ASN A 86 -10.11 -11.69 12.35
N LEU A 87 -9.69 -12.60 11.48
CA LEU A 87 -9.99 -12.53 10.04
C LEU A 87 -11.48 -12.45 9.75
N ARG A 88 -12.32 -13.12 10.54
CA ARG A 88 -13.77 -13.02 10.38
C ARG A 88 -14.26 -11.61 10.66
N ALA A 89 -13.83 -10.99 11.76
CA ALA A 89 -14.22 -9.62 12.07
C ALA A 89 -13.65 -8.62 11.05
N GLU A 90 -12.39 -8.82 10.64
CA GLU A 90 -11.72 -8.02 9.60
C GLU A 90 -12.47 -8.11 8.27
N PHE A 91 -12.82 -9.30 7.78
CA PHE A 91 -13.57 -9.46 6.52
C PHE A 91 -14.96 -8.84 6.58
N ASN A 92 -15.66 -8.91 7.72
CA ASN A 92 -16.92 -8.19 7.86
C ASN A 92 -16.70 -6.68 7.75
N GLN A 93 -15.69 -6.12 8.43
CA GLN A 93 -15.41 -4.69 8.36
C GLN A 93 -14.99 -4.26 6.94
N MET A 94 -14.12 -5.01 6.28
CA MET A 94 -13.67 -4.74 4.91
C MET A 94 -14.82 -4.81 3.90
N PHE A 95 -15.76 -5.74 4.10
CA PHE A 95 -16.97 -5.84 3.28
C PHE A 95 -17.83 -4.58 3.39
N GLU A 96 -18.14 -4.15 4.62
CA GLU A 96 -18.94 -2.96 4.86
C GLU A 96 -18.25 -1.71 4.30
N GLU A 97 -16.92 -1.60 4.46
CA GLU A 97 -16.14 -0.49 3.94
C GLU A 97 -16.14 -0.44 2.41
N LEU A 98 -15.93 -1.57 1.74
CA LEU A 98 -16.02 -1.65 0.28
C LEU A 98 -17.41 -1.25 -0.20
N TRP A 99 -18.45 -1.82 0.41
CA TRP A 99 -19.84 -1.56 0.00
C TRP A 99 -20.21 -0.08 0.16
N ALA A 100 -19.88 0.52 1.31
CA ALA A 100 -20.13 1.94 1.58
C ALA A 100 -19.30 2.85 0.68
N ASN A 101 -18.05 2.48 0.37
CA ASN A 101 -17.22 3.24 -0.56
C ASN A 101 -17.86 3.31 -1.96
N ILE A 102 -18.41 2.20 -2.45
CA ILE A 102 -19.15 2.18 -3.71
C ILE A 102 -20.45 2.98 -3.58
N GLU A 103 -21.19 2.83 -2.50
CA GLU A 103 -22.45 3.57 -2.29
C GLU A 103 -22.24 5.09 -2.41
N GLU A 104 -21.18 5.61 -1.79
CA GLU A 104 -20.88 7.04 -1.75
C GLU A 104 -20.21 7.57 -3.02
N ASN A 105 -19.42 6.75 -3.73
CA ASN A 105 -18.52 7.24 -4.79
C ASN A 105 -18.82 6.67 -6.19
N PHE A 106 -19.80 5.77 -6.34
CA PHE A 106 -20.14 5.25 -7.67
C PHE A 106 -20.72 6.36 -8.54
N TYR A 107 -20.25 6.45 -9.79
CA TYR A 107 -20.52 7.58 -10.68
C TYR A 107 -22.00 7.72 -11.07
N ASN A 108 -22.77 6.63 -10.97
CA ASN A 108 -24.20 6.60 -11.27
C ASN A 108 -24.97 6.34 -9.97
N ASP A 109 -25.65 7.36 -9.47
CA ASP A 109 -26.50 7.33 -8.28
C ASP A 109 -27.56 6.23 -8.27
N THR A 110 -28.01 5.77 -9.44
CA THR A 110 -28.98 4.68 -9.57
C THR A 110 -28.36 3.28 -9.69
N PHE A 111 -27.02 3.15 -9.63
CA PHE A 111 -26.29 1.88 -9.80
C PHE A 111 -26.73 1.07 -11.05
N HIS A 112 -27.00 1.77 -12.16
CA HIS A 112 -27.56 1.20 -13.39
C HIS A 112 -28.94 0.53 -13.22
N GLY A 113 -29.73 0.99 -12.24
CA GLY A 113 -31.05 0.46 -11.92
C GLY A 113 -31.03 -0.71 -10.93
N ILE A 114 -29.87 -1.02 -10.33
CA ILE A 114 -29.71 -2.09 -9.36
C ILE A 114 -29.98 -1.55 -7.95
N ASN A 115 -30.64 -2.36 -7.12
CA ASN A 115 -30.77 -2.06 -5.70
C ASN A 115 -29.47 -2.44 -4.96
N TRP A 116 -28.58 -1.47 -4.76
CA TRP A 116 -27.28 -1.71 -4.13
C TRP A 116 -27.38 -2.20 -2.68
N GLU A 117 -28.41 -1.79 -1.94
CA GLU A 117 -28.68 -2.31 -0.59
C GLU A 117 -29.08 -3.80 -0.62
N GLU A 118 -29.87 -4.23 -1.60
CA GLU A 118 -30.22 -5.64 -1.76
C GLU A 118 -28.99 -6.48 -2.09
N ILE A 119 -28.10 -5.96 -2.93
CA ILE A 119 -26.82 -6.62 -3.26
C ILE A 119 -25.97 -6.76 -1.99
N ARG A 120 -25.87 -5.72 -1.15
CA ARG A 120 -25.19 -5.82 0.16
C ARG A 120 -25.72 -7.01 0.96
N ASP A 121 -27.03 -7.04 1.16
CA ASP A 121 -27.64 -7.99 2.08
C ASP A 121 -27.50 -9.42 1.55
N ARG A 122 -27.57 -9.60 0.23
CA ARG A 122 -27.29 -10.88 -0.43
C ARG A 122 -25.85 -11.33 -0.17
N TYR A 123 -24.86 -10.49 -0.47
CA TYR A 123 -23.45 -10.89 -0.37
C TYR A 123 -22.96 -11.03 1.07
N ARG A 124 -23.53 -10.27 2.00
CA ARG A 124 -23.28 -10.40 3.44
C ARG A 124 -23.57 -11.82 3.95
N THR A 125 -24.54 -12.53 3.35
CA THR A 125 -24.85 -13.92 3.74
C THR A 125 -23.72 -14.91 3.47
N TYR A 126 -22.77 -14.59 2.58
CA TYR A 126 -21.64 -15.45 2.26
C TYR A 126 -20.45 -15.28 3.23
N LEU A 127 -20.36 -14.14 3.93
CA LEU A 127 -19.23 -13.82 4.83
C LEU A 127 -18.96 -14.89 5.92
N PRO A 128 -19.96 -15.56 6.53
CA PRO A 128 -19.70 -16.61 7.49
C PRO A 128 -18.93 -17.81 6.94
N SER A 129 -18.99 -18.03 5.61
CA SER A 129 -18.34 -19.15 4.90
C SER A 129 -16.95 -18.80 4.37
N VAL A 130 -16.53 -17.54 4.47
CA VAL A 130 -15.22 -17.07 4.00
C VAL A 130 -14.14 -17.45 5.01
N ASN A 131 -13.17 -18.25 4.57
CA ASN A 131 -12.11 -18.75 5.45
C ASN A 131 -10.74 -18.12 5.18
N ASN A 132 -10.53 -17.63 3.96
CA ASN A 132 -9.25 -17.05 3.54
C ASN A 132 -9.47 -15.80 2.66
N ARG A 133 -8.37 -15.09 2.38
CA ARG A 133 -8.38 -13.85 1.60
C ARG A 133 -8.74 -14.05 0.13
N ASN A 134 -8.53 -15.24 -0.42
CA ASN A 134 -8.89 -15.55 -1.81
C ASN A 134 -10.42 -15.71 -1.95
N ASP A 135 -11.05 -16.46 -1.04
CA ASP A 135 -12.51 -16.56 -0.92
C ASP A 135 -13.12 -15.17 -0.76
N PHE A 136 -12.53 -14.35 0.12
CA PHE A 136 -12.97 -12.98 0.34
C PHE A 136 -12.86 -12.14 -0.94
N SER A 137 -11.71 -12.17 -1.60
CA SER A 137 -11.51 -11.44 -2.87
C SER A 137 -12.51 -11.86 -3.92
N ARG A 138 -12.79 -13.16 -4.04
CA ARG A 138 -13.76 -13.68 -5.00
C ARG A 138 -15.14 -13.13 -4.74
N ILE A 139 -15.66 -13.24 -3.50
CA ILE A 139 -17.01 -12.74 -3.20
C ILE A 139 -17.10 -11.21 -3.37
N MET A 140 -16.01 -10.46 -3.13
CA MET A 140 -15.99 -9.01 -3.32
C MET A 140 -16.04 -8.66 -4.80
N ASN A 141 -15.26 -9.35 -5.64
CA ASN A 141 -15.28 -9.14 -7.08
C ASN A 141 -16.60 -9.60 -7.72
N ASP A 142 -17.21 -10.68 -7.23
CA ASP A 142 -18.54 -11.11 -7.66
C ASP A 142 -19.58 -10.01 -7.34
N MET A 143 -19.53 -9.41 -6.15
CA MET A 143 -20.41 -8.29 -5.75
C MET A 143 -20.20 -7.05 -6.62
N LEU A 144 -18.94 -6.67 -6.86
CA LEU A 144 -18.61 -5.53 -7.72
C LEU A 144 -18.99 -5.78 -9.19
N GLY A 145 -18.99 -7.05 -9.63
CA GLY A 145 -19.41 -7.46 -10.96
C GLY A 145 -20.89 -7.20 -11.24
N GLU A 146 -21.75 -7.23 -10.22
CA GLU A 146 -23.18 -6.92 -10.36
C GLU A 146 -23.41 -5.51 -10.90
N LEU A 147 -22.51 -4.55 -10.60
CA LEU A 147 -22.59 -3.17 -11.09
C LEU A 147 -22.43 -3.05 -12.62
N ASN A 148 -21.94 -4.11 -13.29
CA ASN A 148 -21.70 -4.15 -14.74
C ASN A 148 -20.89 -2.92 -15.23
N SER A 149 -19.88 -2.55 -14.44
CA SER A 149 -18.99 -1.41 -14.72
C SER A 149 -17.55 -1.89 -14.89
N SER A 150 -16.82 -1.25 -15.81
CA SER A 150 -15.39 -1.49 -16.00
C SER A 150 -14.56 -0.92 -14.84
N HIS A 151 -13.32 -1.41 -14.67
CA HIS A 151 -12.36 -0.94 -13.66
C HIS A 151 -12.81 -1.11 -12.20
N MET A 152 -13.80 -1.97 -11.98
CA MET A 152 -14.21 -2.41 -10.66
C MET A 152 -13.41 -3.66 -10.31
N GLY A 153 -12.62 -3.60 -9.25
CA GLY A 153 -11.83 -4.73 -8.81
C GLY A 153 -11.45 -4.57 -7.35
N PHE A 154 -11.41 -5.71 -6.66
CA PHE A 154 -10.95 -5.80 -5.29
C PHE A 154 -9.78 -6.77 -5.23
N THR A 155 -8.68 -6.36 -4.61
CA THR A 155 -7.52 -7.22 -4.35
C THR A 155 -7.08 -7.07 -2.90
N THR A 156 -6.68 -8.19 -2.31
CA THR A 156 -5.98 -8.23 -1.03
C THR A 156 -4.76 -9.15 -1.18
N PHE A 157 -3.83 -9.08 -0.24
CA PHE A 157 -2.69 -9.99 -0.11
C PHE A 157 -2.41 -10.24 1.37
N GLY A 158 -1.76 -11.36 1.70
CA GLY A 158 -1.36 -11.68 3.06
C GLY A 158 -1.03 -13.16 3.23
N GLU A 159 -0.35 -13.52 4.31
CA GLU A 159 0.00 -14.93 4.58
C GLU A 159 -1.23 -15.85 4.67
N GLU A 160 -2.40 -15.29 5.00
CA GLU A 160 -3.67 -16.03 5.06
C GLU A 160 -4.20 -16.47 3.69
N GLU A 161 -3.57 -16.04 2.60
CA GLU A 161 -3.84 -16.60 1.26
C GLU A 161 -3.26 -18.00 1.09
N GLN A 162 -2.26 -18.36 1.90
CA GLN A 162 -1.62 -19.67 1.80
C GLN A 162 -2.56 -20.74 2.37
N GLU A 163 -3.20 -21.51 1.50
CA GLU A 163 -3.94 -22.69 1.90
C GLU A 163 -2.96 -23.73 2.49
N PHE A 164 -3.11 -24.04 3.77
CA PHE A 164 -2.27 -25.01 4.48
C PHE A 164 -2.34 -26.43 3.86
N TYR A 165 -3.40 -26.72 3.10
CA TYR A 165 -3.60 -27.96 2.35
C TYR A 165 -4.11 -27.67 0.94
N SER A 166 -3.21 -27.62 -0.04
CA SER A 166 -3.59 -27.76 -1.46
C SER A 166 -3.77 -29.23 -1.78
N THR A 167 -5.00 -29.66 -2.08
CA THR A 167 -5.25 -31.00 -2.63
C THR A 167 -5.54 -30.84 -4.12
N VAL A 168 -4.53 -31.07 -4.97
CA VAL A 168 -4.75 -31.23 -6.40
C VAL A 168 -5.35 -32.62 -6.63
N SER A 169 -6.66 -32.70 -6.80
CA SER A 169 -7.32 -33.94 -7.21
C SER A 169 -7.15 -34.13 -8.72
N LEU A 170 -6.52 -35.24 -9.12
CA LEU A 170 -6.44 -35.72 -10.51
C LEU A 170 -7.75 -36.39 -10.98
N SER A 171 -8.90 -35.95 -10.47
CA SER A 171 -10.19 -36.44 -10.94
C SER A 171 -10.43 -35.94 -12.38
N THR A 172 -10.07 -36.75 -13.37
CA THR A 172 -10.68 -36.66 -14.70
C THR A 172 -12.19 -36.78 -14.50
N GLY A 173 -12.90 -35.66 -14.68
CA GLY A 173 -14.35 -35.65 -14.75
C GLY A 173 -14.81 -36.72 -15.74
N LEU A 174 -15.89 -37.42 -15.36
CA LEU A 174 -16.53 -38.50 -16.12
C LEU A 174 -16.69 -38.20 -17.61
#